data_AF-A0A3B8QXS5-F1
#
_entry.id   AF-A0A3B8QXS5-F1
#
_cell.length_a   1.000
_cell.length_b   1.000
_cell.length_c   1.000
_cell.angle_alpha   90.00
_cell.angle_beta   90.00
_cell.angle_gamma   90.00
#
_symmetry.space_group_name_H-M   'P 1'
#
loop_
_entity.id
_entity.type
_entity.pdbx_description
1 polymer ?
#
loop_
_entity_poly.entity_id
_entity_poly.type
_entity_poly.pdbx_seq_one_letter_code
_entity_poly.pdbx_strand_id
1 'polypeptide(L)'
;MTSFTNENNFLTMGFEWEASGSTTEVRRALRDADIDWVKVESEHCGVEVVFPPFPMPMASSTARDDIKSVLELFSGLNVSVENGNNCGGHVHLGNVAIENMSPQAFWEASKDAMRGGDFISVDDQNRSSQMPAGLLKDVIRRYALHQPQISEHLPPSRSRSTWAMPIDRLAPSGRDHRAFEAADTIESIHSVLHRNGSRYHAICLERAWNNGTIEFRQGASLCDIDRLAGWLELIHNLFIYSDHYRLDHDNSGMTVIQSPERLHRRGSRLDVVYQMCRTIGGATTRDIMDATGNTAGDVRRMISEIRNHADMETDLLETLTQQHYNHRYGESGGAYDLGGYAVHTEIERGNGITQLLPDNRIGQTSIFANLDDASFEALTARRLERIERGTLSL
;
A
#
# COMPACT_ATOMS: atom_id res chain seq x y z
N MET A 1 -10.53 -16.47 -5.63
CA MET A 1 -10.93 -15.07 -5.93
C MET A 1 -10.26 -14.71 -7.26
N THR A 2 -10.85 -13.83 -8.09
CA THR A 2 -10.17 -13.36 -9.30
C THR A 2 -9.09 -12.34 -8.94
N SER A 3 -8.03 -12.25 -9.76
CA SER A 3 -6.96 -11.25 -9.63
C SER A 3 -7.51 -9.83 -9.57
N PHE A 4 -6.79 -8.92 -8.91
CA PHE A 4 -7.19 -7.51 -8.77
C PHE A 4 -7.27 -6.82 -10.14
N THR A 5 -6.32 -7.15 -11.01
CA THR A 5 -6.26 -6.72 -12.41
C THR A 5 -6.69 -7.86 -13.34
N ASN A 6 -7.43 -7.52 -14.39
CA ASN A 6 -7.88 -8.46 -15.42
C ASN A 6 -8.17 -7.73 -16.74
N GLU A 7 -8.58 -8.47 -17.76
CA GLU A 7 -8.87 -7.95 -19.10
C GLU A 7 -9.99 -6.91 -19.19
N ASN A 8 -10.83 -6.78 -18.16
CA ASN A 8 -11.95 -5.86 -18.12
C ASN A 8 -11.68 -4.60 -17.29
N ASN A 9 -10.47 -4.46 -16.72
CA ASN A 9 -10.10 -3.31 -15.91
C ASN A 9 -8.67 -2.84 -16.20
N PHE A 10 -8.33 -1.64 -15.75
CA PHE A 10 -6.97 -1.10 -15.92
C PHE A 10 -6.56 -0.22 -14.73
N LEU A 11 -5.25 -0.13 -14.51
CA LEU A 11 -4.66 0.75 -13.50
C LEU A 11 -4.46 2.16 -14.05
N THR A 12 -4.38 3.14 -13.16
CA THR A 12 -4.16 4.54 -13.52
C THR A 12 -2.93 5.09 -12.80
N MET A 13 -2.27 6.06 -13.46
CA MET A 13 -1.15 6.78 -12.89
C MET A 13 -1.31 8.28 -13.07
N GLY A 14 -0.93 9.07 -12.07
CA GLY A 14 -0.61 10.49 -12.20
C GLY A 14 0.90 10.70 -12.24
N PHE A 15 1.34 11.83 -12.76
CA PHE A 15 2.75 12.21 -12.82
C PHE A 15 2.94 13.67 -12.39
N GLU A 16 3.87 13.90 -11.49
CA GLU A 16 4.32 15.24 -11.10
C GLU A 16 5.70 15.47 -11.69
N TRP A 17 5.80 16.42 -12.63
CA TRP A 17 7.05 16.81 -13.27
C TRP A 17 7.62 18.03 -12.56
N GLU A 18 8.79 17.90 -11.96
CA GLU A 18 9.47 19.02 -11.31
C GLU A 18 10.66 19.53 -12.12
N ALA A 19 10.86 20.84 -12.17
CA ALA A 19 12.07 21.43 -12.74
C ALA A 19 12.43 22.74 -12.05
N SER A 20 13.71 23.11 -12.14
CA SER A 20 14.12 24.49 -11.91
C SER A 20 13.74 25.35 -13.11
N GLY A 21 13.21 26.55 -12.85
CA GLY A 21 12.80 27.45 -13.92
C GLY A 21 11.69 28.41 -13.50
N SER A 22 11.12 29.08 -14.50
CA SER A 22 10.06 30.08 -14.31
C SER A 22 8.67 29.47 -14.48
N THR A 23 7.89 29.43 -13.41
CA THR A 23 6.46 29.04 -13.45
C THR A 23 5.68 29.88 -14.45
N THR A 24 6.03 31.16 -14.60
CA THR A 24 5.38 32.09 -15.55
C THR A 24 5.68 31.72 -17.00
N GLU A 25 6.90 31.28 -17.30
CA GLU A 25 7.30 30.84 -18.63
C GLU A 25 6.58 29.54 -19.02
N VAL A 26 6.55 28.57 -18.11
CA VAL A 26 5.81 27.31 -18.29
C VAL A 26 4.32 27.56 -18.52
N ARG A 27 3.67 28.37 -17.67
CA ARG A 27 2.24 28.73 -17.85
C ARG A 27 1.97 29.44 -19.17
N ARG A 28 2.89 30.31 -19.62
CA ARG A 28 2.78 30.99 -20.92
C ARG A 28 2.86 29.97 -22.06
N ALA A 29 3.85 29.10 -22.05
CA ALA A 29 4.06 28.10 -23.09
C ALA A 29 2.87 27.14 -23.22
N LEU A 30 2.32 26.66 -22.09
CA LEU A 30 1.13 25.81 -22.07
C LEU A 30 -0.09 26.53 -22.64
N ARG A 31 -0.36 27.76 -22.21
CA ARG A 31 -1.47 28.57 -22.73
C ARG A 31 -1.33 28.85 -24.23
N ASP A 32 -0.13 29.19 -24.70
CA ASP A 32 0.12 29.50 -26.10
C ASP A 32 0.01 28.24 -26.98
N ALA A 33 0.11 27.04 -26.40
CA ALA A 33 -0.13 25.74 -27.03
C ALA A 33 -1.56 25.19 -26.83
N ASP A 34 -2.47 25.98 -26.22
CA ASP A 34 -3.85 25.57 -25.90
C ASP A 34 -3.93 24.33 -24.97
N ILE A 35 -2.97 24.23 -24.04
CA ILE A 35 -2.90 23.18 -23.03
C ILE A 35 -3.37 23.74 -21.69
N ASP A 36 -4.59 23.36 -21.31
CA ASP A 36 -5.30 23.82 -20.10
C ASP A 36 -5.65 22.68 -19.12
N TRP A 37 -5.22 21.47 -19.43
CA TRP A 37 -5.55 20.23 -18.71
C TRP A 37 -4.43 19.74 -17.79
N VAL A 38 -3.45 20.58 -17.47
CA VAL A 38 -2.41 20.32 -16.44
C VAL A 38 -2.39 21.43 -15.41
N LYS A 39 -2.00 21.11 -14.18
CA LYS A 39 -1.79 22.12 -13.12
C LYS A 39 -0.33 22.52 -13.08
N VAL A 40 -0.07 23.81 -12.87
CA VAL A 40 1.28 24.34 -12.71
C VAL A 40 1.39 25.01 -11.35
N GLU A 41 2.29 24.50 -10.52
CA GLU A 41 2.53 24.96 -9.16
C GLU A 41 3.93 25.56 -9.01
N SER A 42 4.08 26.44 -8.02
CA SER A 42 5.38 27.00 -7.64
C SER A 42 5.83 26.26 -6.39
N GLU A 43 6.86 25.45 -6.55
CA GLU A 43 7.36 24.56 -5.50
C GLU A 43 8.82 24.82 -5.19
N HIS A 44 9.33 24.16 -4.15
CA HIS A 44 10.73 24.25 -3.71
C HIS A 44 11.76 23.97 -4.81
N CYS A 45 11.39 23.20 -5.83
CA CYS A 45 12.20 22.85 -7.00
C CYS A 45 12.22 23.96 -8.08
N GLY A 46 11.29 24.92 -8.03
CA GLY A 46 11.10 26.01 -9.00
C GLY A 46 9.70 25.99 -9.63
N VAL A 47 9.43 24.95 -10.42
CA VAL A 47 8.14 24.70 -11.05
C VAL A 47 7.79 23.22 -10.94
N GLU A 48 6.54 22.95 -10.58
CA GLU A 48 5.94 21.61 -10.63
C GLU A 48 4.78 21.63 -11.62
N VAL A 49 4.69 20.62 -12.47
CA VAL A 49 3.57 20.41 -13.39
C VAL A 49 2.91 19.08 -13.04
N VAL A 50 1.67 19.14 -12.62
CA VAL A 50 0.88 17.98 -12.22
C VAL A 50 -0.02 17.55 -13.36
N PHE A 51 0.24 16.35 -13.88
CA PHE A 51 -0.56 15.73 -14.92
C PHE A 51 -1.78 15.04 -14.31
N PRO A 52 -2.94 15.08 -14.99
CA PRO A 52 -4.11 14.34 -14.53
C PRO A 52 -3.88 12.82 -14.64
N PRO A 53 -4.60 12.00 -13.87
CA PRO A 53 -4.52 10.55 -13.95
C PRO A 53 -4.78 10.05 -15.38
N PHE A 54 -3.90 9.20 -15.88
CA PHE A 54 -3.98 8.57 -17.19
C PHE A 54 -4.02 7.04 -17.07
N PRO A 55 -4.60 6.34 -18.05
CA PRO A 55 -4.70 4.88 -18.02
C PRO A 55 -3.33 4.23 -18.34
N MET A 56 -3.07 3.08 -17.71
CA MET A 56 -1.95 2.19 -18.00
C MET A 56 -2.44 0.90 -18.69
N PRO A 57 -1.64 0.25 -19.55
CA PRO A 57 -0.28 0.63 -19.96
C PRO A 57 -0.25 1.86 -20.87
N MET A 58 0.74 2.72 -20.67
CA MET A 58 0.90 4.01 -21.35
C MET A 58 1.08 3.83 -22.85
N ALA A 59 1.76 2.76 -23.28
CA ALA A 59 1.97 2.46 -24.71
C ALA A 59 0.67 2.29 -25.51
N SER A 60 -0.43 1.92 -24.84
CA SER A 60 -1.75 1.72 -25.45
C SER A 60 -2.70 2.92 -25.32
N SER A 61 -2.22 4.01 -24.72
CA SER A 61 -3.03 5.16 -24.33
C SER A 61 -2.72 6.39 -25.19
N THR A 62 -3.76 7.11 -25.61
CA THR A 62 -3.58 8.44 -26.24
C THR A 62 -2.98 9.47 -25.29
N ALA A 63 -3.02 9.21 -23.96
CA ALA A 63 -2.33 10.04 -22.99
C ALA A 63 -0.84 10.14 -23.27
N ARG A 64 -0.22 9.11 -23.87
CA ARG A 64 1.20 9.13 -24.21
C ARG A 64 1.53 10.28 -25.17
N ASP A 65 0.72 10.50 -26.18
CA ASP A 65 0.98 11.51 -27.22
C ASP A 65 0.69 12.93 -26.70
N ASP A 66 -0.35 13.09 -25.89
CA ASP A 66 -0.66 14.36 -25.20
C ASP A 66 0.47 14.74 -24.22
N ILE A 67 0.92 13.79 -23.39
CA ILE A 67 2.02 14.00 -22.44
C ILE A 67 3.33 14.27 -23.19
N LYS A 68 3.61 13.53 -24.28
CA LYS A 68 4.77 13.78 -25.13
C LYS A 68 4.82 15.22 -25.61
N SER A 69 3.69 15.73 -26.10
CA SER A 69 3.58 17.11 -26.61
C SER A 69 3.89 18.13 -25.51
N VAL A 70 3.45 17.90 -24.27
CA VAL A 70 3.80 18.74 -23.12
C VAL A 70 5.32 18.68 -22.81
N LEU A 71 5.90 17.49 -22.78
CA LEU A 71 7.33 17.31 -22.49
C LEU A 71 8.24 17.90 -23.59
N GLU A 72 7.82 17.82 -24.85
CA GLU A 72 8.51 18.45 -25.98
C GLU A 72 8.47 19.98 -25.87
N LEU A 73 7.33 20.57 -25.45
CA LEU A 73 7.26 22.00 -25.14
C LEU A 73 8.27 22.37 -24.05
N PHE A 74 8.34 21.60 -22.96
CA PHE A 74 9.26 21.89 -21.86
C PHE A 74 10.73 21.76 -22.25
N SER A 75 11.07 20.85 -23.17
CA SER A 75 12.43 20.72 -23.72
C SER A 75 12.91 21.98 -24.44
N GLY A 76 11.97 22.80 -24.95
CA GLY A 76 12.27 24.07 -25.60
C GLY A 76 12.37 25.28 -24.66
N LEU A 77 12.06 25.11 -23.38
CA LEU A 77 12.07 26.20 -22.39
C LEU A 77 13.41 26.28 -21.65
N ASN A 78 13.65 27.42 -21.00
CA ASN A 78 14.79 27.56 -20.09
C ASN A 78 14.50 26.96 -18.70
N VAL A 79 14.17 25.67 -18.70
CA VAL A 79 13.92 24.86 -17.51
C VAL A 79 15.00 23.78 -17.40
N SER A 80 15.27 23.30 -16.18
CA SER A 80 16.20 22.19 -15.98
C SER A 80 15.74 21.20 -14.94
N VAL A 81 15.73 19.94 -15.37
CA VAL A 81 15.38 18.74 -14.62
C VAL A 81 16.60 18.08 -13.94
N GLU A 82 17.83 18.51 -14.25
CA GLU A 82 19.08 17.90 -13.75
C GLU A 82 19.91 18.81 -12.81
N ASN A 83 19.42 20.02 -12.49
CA ASN A 83 20.20 21.09 -11.84
C ASN A 83 20.53 20.94 -10.34
N GLY A 84 20.41 19.75 -9.75
CA GLY A 84 20.76 19.55 -8.33
C GLY A 84 19.79 20.18 -7.30
N ASN A 85 18.69 20.80 -7.75
CA ASN A 85 17.62 21.37 -6.90
C ASN A 85 16.61 20.32 -6.39
N ASN A 86 17.00 19.05 -6.31
CA ASN A 86 16.15 17.93 -5.88
C ASN A 86 14.89 17.63 -6.71
N CYS A 87 14.78 18.19 -7.93
CA CYS A 87 13.70 17.90 -8.87
C CYS A 87 13.46 16.38 -9.02
N GLY A 88 12.22 15.95 -8.81
CA GLY A 88 11.74 14.59 -8.93
C GLY A 88 10.61 14.45 -9.95
N GLY A 89 10.47 13.24 -10.48
CA GLY A 89 9.32 12.85 -11.28
C GLY A 89 8.45 11.91 -10.45
N HIS A 90 7.59 12.42 -9.58
CA HIS A 90 6.76 11.55 -8.73
C HIS A 90 5.67 10.87 -9.56
N VAL A 91 5.44 9.60 -9.29
CA VAL A 91 4.40 8.81 -9.96
C VAL A 91 3.37 8.38 -8.93
N HIS A 92 2.10 8.61 -9.21
CA HIS A 92 0.99 8.31 -8.32
C HIS A 92 0.14 7.20 -8.91
N LEU A 93 0.28 5.96 -8.44
CA LEU A 93 -0.58 4.86 -8.87
C LEU A 93 -1.91 4.90 -8.10
N GLY A 94 -3.04 4.85 -8.81
CA GLY A 94 -4.35 4.66 -8.19
C GLY A 94 -4.45 3.36 -7.38
N ASN A 95 -5.11 3.41 -6.22
CA ASN A 95 -5.32 2.24 -5.36
C ASN A 95 -6.57 1.41 -5.73
N VAL A 96 -7.26 1.78 -6.81
CA VAL A 96 -8.38 1.06 -7.44
C VAL A 96 -8.09 0.91 -8.92
N ALA A 97 -8.61 -0.16 -9.53
CA ALA A 97 -8.66 -0.29 -10.98
C ALA A 97 -9.92 0.39 -11.52
N ILE A 98 -9.87 0.85 -12.76
CA ILE A 98 -11.03 1.43 -13.47
C ILE A 98 -11.77 0.31 -14.20
N GLU A 99 -13.09 0.30 -14.04
CA GLU A 99 -14.01 -0.68 -14.60
C GLU A 99 -15.12 0.02 -15.41
N ASN A 100 -15.75 -0.71 -16.33
CA ASN A 100 -16.91 -0.22 -17.10
C ASN A 100 -16.69 1.12 -17.83
N MET A 101 -15.44 1.47 -18.11
CA MET A 101 -15.03 2.69 -18.80
C MET A 101 -13.86 2.34 -19.72
N SER A 102 -13.80 2.93 -20.91
CA SER A 102 -12.64 2.73 -21.79
C SER A 102 -11.47 3.61 -21.34
N PRO A 103 -10.20 3.21 -21.59
CA PRO A 103 -9.03 4.05 -21.35
C PRO A 103 -9.15 5.45 -21.96
N GLN A 104 -9.68 5.56 -23.17
CA GLN A 104 -9.91 6.85 -23.84
C GLN A 104 -10.92 7.72 -23.09
N ALA A 105 -12.06 7.15 -22.71
CA ALA A 105 -13.11 7.89 -21.99
C ALA A 105 -12.60 8.37 -20.63
N PHE A 106 -11.82 7.54 -19.93
CA PHE A 106 -11.17 7.93 -18.69
C PHE A 106 -10.19 9.09 -18.91
N TRP A 107 -9.34 9.01 -19.93
CA TRP A 107 -8.36 10.07 -20.22
C TRP A 107 -9.01 11.42 -20.54
N GLU A 108 -10.05 11.44 -21.36
CA GLU A 108 -10.77 12.68 -21.67
C GLU A 108 -11.47 13.25 -20.42
N ALA A 109 -12.13 12.40 -19.63
CA ALA A 109 -12.74 12.83 -18.37
C ALA A 109 -11.71 13.36 -17.35
N SER A 110 -10.52 12.77 -17.31
CA SER A 110 -9.39 13.23 -16.50
C SER A 110 -8.90 14.62 -16.91
N LYS A 111 -8.78 14.88 -18.22
CA LYS A 111 -8.44 16.22 -18.74
C LYS A 111 -9.54 17.24 -18.41
N ASP A 112 -10.81 16.88 -18.61
CA ASP A 112 -11.94 17.75 -18.33
C ASP A 112 -12.05 18.14 -16.86
N ALA A 113 -11.86 17.18 -15.94
CA ALA A 113 -11.81 17.47 -14.50
C ALA A 113 -10.67 18.45 -14.18
N MET A 114 -9.50 18.26 -14.80
CA MET A 114 -8.33 19.10 -14.56
C MET A 114 -8.51 20.53 -15.07
N ARG A 115 -9.20 20.73 -16.19
CA ARG A 115 -9.62 22.06 -16.66
C ARG A 115 -10.53 22.77 -15.65
N GLY A 116 -11.37 22.00 -14.97
CA GLY A 116 -12.20 22.47 -13.86
C GLY A 116 -11.42 22.79 -12.58
N GLY A 117 -10.14 22.42 -12.50
CA GLY A 117 -9.28 22.63 -11.34
C GLY A 117 -9.22 21.44 -10.38
N ASP A 118 -9.78 20.28 -10.73
CA ASP A 118 -9.89 19.10 -9.87
C ASP A 118 -9.30 17.84 -10.52
N PHE A 119 -9.11 16.79 -9.72
CA PHE A 119 -8.84 15.45 -10.26
C PHE A 119 -10.17 14.75 -10.58
N ILE A 120 -10.15 13.82 -11.54
CA ILE A 120 -11.33 13.01 -11.82
C ILE A 120 -11.81 12.29 -10.54
N SER A 121 -13.11 12.40 -10.26
CA SER A 121 -13.79 11.53 -9.31
C SER A 121 -14.48 10.43 -10.09
N VAL A 122 -14.12 9.18 -9.82
CA VAL A 122 -14.68 8.01 -10.50
C VAL A 122 -15.82 7.45 -9.66
N ASP A 123 -16.98 7.25 -10.29
CA ASP A 123 -18.15 6.67 -9.63
C ASP A 123 -17.89 5.23 -9.16
N ASP A 124 -18.62 4.78 -8.14
CA ASP A 124 -18.51 3.42 -7.59
C ASP A 124 -18.77 2.31 -8.64
N GLN A 125 -19.52 2.61 -9.70
CA GLN A 125 -19.77 1.68 -10.81
C GLN A 125 -18.59 1.57 -11.78
N ASN A 126 -17.66 2.53 -11.74
CA ASN A 126 -16.52 2.63 -12.64
C ASN A 126 -15.17 2.35 -11.96
N ARG A 127 -15.19 1.85 -10.73
CA ARG A 127 -13.98 1.49 -9.99
C ARG A 127 -14.14 0.14 -9.33
N SER A 128 -13.04 -0.60 -9.25
CA SER A 128 -12.95 -1.82 -8.46
C SER A 128 -13.03 -1.52 -6.95
N SER A 129 -13.08 -2.57 -6.14
CA SER A 129 -12.69 -2.47 -4.73
C SER A 129 -11.23 -1.99 -4.60
N GLN A 130 -10.85 -1.51 -3.41
CA GLN A 130 -9.46 -1.13 -3.15
C GLN A 130 -8.52 -2.33 -3.33
N MET A 131 -7.30 -2.02 -3.77
CA MET A 131 -6.22 -2.97 -3.97
C MET A 131 -5.96 -3.81 -2.69
N PRO A 132 -5.76 -5.12 -2.82
CA PRO A 132 -5.39 -5.96 -1.69
C PRO A 132 -4.06 -5.52 -1.07
N ALA A 133 -4.01 -5.43 0.26
CA ALA A 133 -2.78 -5.08 0.99
C ALA A 133 -1.61 -6.03 0.70
N GLY A 134 -1.90 -7.30 0.40
CA GLY A 134 -0.91 -8.30 -0.02
C GLY A 134 -0.21 -7.92 -1.32
N LEU A 135 -0.95 -7.33 -2.27
CA LEU A 135 -0.39 -6.85 -3.54
C LEU A 135 0.62 -5.75 -3.30
N LEU A 136 0.22 -4.71 -2.56
CA LEU A 136 1.12 -3.62 -2.23
C LEU A 136 2.36 -4.12 -1.47
N LYS A 137 2.17 -5.01 -0.49
CA LYS A 137 3.28 -5.57 0.29
C LYS A 137 4.28 -6.31 -0.59
N ASP A 138 3.83 -7.08 -1.58
CA ASP A 138 4.74 -7.76 -2.51
C ASP A 138 5.46 -6.79 -3.45
N VAL A 139 4.78 -5.74 -3.92
CA VAL A 139 5.45 -4.67 -4.69
C VAL A 139 6.54 -3.99 -3.87
N ILE A 140 6.25 -3.60 -2.63
CA ILE A 140 7.25 -3.02 -1.71
C ILE A 140 8.40 -4.00 -1.46
N ARG A 141 8.11 -5.29 -1.28
CA ARG A 141 9.13 -6.34 -1.09
C ARG A 141 10.08 -6.41 -2.28
N ARG A 142 9.54 -6.48 -3.49
CA ARG A 142 10.33 -6.53 -4.75
C ARG A 142 11.14 -5.25 -4.92
N TYR A 143 10.53 -4.09 -4.70
CA TYR A 143 11.20 -2.80 -4.80
C TYR A 143 12.36 -2.68 -3.80
N ALA A 144 12.15 -3.07 -2.54
CA ALA A 144 13.18 -3.06 -1.50
C ALA A 144 14.34 -4.01 -1.82
N LEU A 145 14.04 -5.24 -2.25
CA LEU A 145 15.06 -6.24 -2.60
C LEU A 145 15.95 -5.78 -3.76
N HIS A 146 15.35 -5.14 -4.76
CA HIS A 146 16.02 -4.72 -5.99
C HIS A 146 16.38 -3.22 -6.00
N GLN A 147 16.34 -2.56 -4.85
CA GLN A 147 16.61 -1.13 -4.70
C GLN A 147 17.96 -0.67 -5.30
N PRO A 148 19.08 -1.44 -5.20
CA PRO A 148 20.32 -1.09 -5.89
C PRO A 148 20.15 -1.09 -7.41
N GLN A 149 19.52 -2.13 -7.96
CA GLN A 149 19.30 -2.28 -9.41
C GLN A 149 18.39 -1.16 -9.94
N ILE A 150 17.30 -0.84 -9.24
CA ILE A 150 16.44 0.32 -9.57
C ILE A 150 17.26 1.61 -9.64
N SER A 151 18.16 1.80 -8.67
CA SER A 151 18.99 3.00 -8.60
C SER A 151 19.97 3.09 -9.78
N GLU A 152 20.36 1.99 -10.42
CA GLU A 152 21.22 2.00 -11.62
C GLU A 152 20.52 2.59 -12.85
N HIS A 153 19.20 2.42 -12.94
CA HIS A 153 18.38 2.92 -14.05
C HIS A 153 17.85 4.34 -13.85
N LEU A 154 18.09 4.94 -12.68
CA LEU A 154 17.73 6.32 -12.36
C LEU A 154 18.96 7.23 -12.43
N PRO A 155 18.81 8.57 -12.55
CA PRO A 155 19.97 9.45 -12.49
C PRO A 155 20.58 9.47 -11.07
N PRO A 156 21.87 9.84 -10.93
CA PRO A 156 22.55 9.83 -9.63
C PRO A 156 21.84 10.64 -8.55
N SER A 157 21.17 11.74 -8.90
CA SER A 157 20.40 12.59 -7.97
C SER A 157 19.22 11.87 -7.32
N ARG A 158 18.74 10.76 -7.90
CA ARG A 158 17.66 9.92 -7.34
C ARG A 158 18.17 8.64 -6.68
N SER A 159 19.48 8.40 -6.73
CA SER A 159 20.13 7.31 -6.02
C SER A 159 20.43 7.74 -4.59
N ARG A 160 19.75 7.16 -3.60
CA ARG A 160 19.90 7.50 -2.17
C ARG A 160 19.60 8.96 -1.81
N SER A 161 18.61 9.56 -2.47
CA SER A 161 18.14 10.93 -2.17
C SER A 161 17.48 11.01 -0.79
N THR A 162 17.68 12.10 -0.05
CA THR A 162 16.94 12.37 1.20
C THR A 162 15.46 12.67 0.97
N TRP A 163 15.08 13.01 -0.27
CA TRP A 163 13.70 13.29 -0.69
C TRP A 163 12.97 12.05 -1.24
N ALA A 164 13.72 10.97 -1.46
CA ALA A 164 13.23 9.66 -1.90
C ALA A 164 14.15 8.58 -1.30
N MET A 165 14.18 8.48 0.03
CA MET A 165 15.09 7.59 0.74
C MET A 165 14.84 6.14 0.34
N PRO A 166 15.91 5.36 0.11
CA PRO A 166 15.77 3.98 -0.32
C PRO A 166 15.11 3.13 0.77
N ILE A 167 14.45 2.07 0.35
CA ILE A 167 13.66 1.18 1.23
C ILE A 167 14.28 -0.22 1.35
N ASP A 168 15.56 -0.39 0.97
CA ASP A 168 16.33 -1.64 1.08
C ASP A 168 16.42 -2.19 2.51
N ARG A 169 16.17 -1.34 3.53
CA ARG A 169 16.02 -1.77 4.93
C ARG A 169 14.89 -2.78 5.17
N LEU A 170 13.93 -2.88 4.24
CA LEU A 170 12.81 -3.83 4.27
C LEU A 170 13.15 -5.17 3.57
N ALA A 171 14.20 -5.20 2.76
CA ALA A 171 14.67 -6.42 2.09
C ALA A 171 15.14 -7.49 3.09
N PRO A 172 15.28 -8.78 2.71
CA PRO A 172 15.62 -9.87 3.64
C PRO A 172 16.85 -9.64 4.53
N SER A 173 17.86 -8.92 4.03
CA SER A 173 19.08 -8.56 4.78
C SER A 173 18.97 -7.26 5.58
N GLY A 174 17.83 -6.56 5.48
CA GLY A 174 17.59 -5.25 6.06
C GLY A 174 17.13 -5.32 7.52
N ARG A 175 17.43 -4.25 8.27
CA ARG A 175 17.15 -4.17 9.72
C ARG A 175 15.67 -4.20 10.09
N ASP A 176 14.79 -3.78 9.16
CA ASP A 176 13.35 -3.65 9.40
C ASP A 176 12.55 -4.80 8.73
N HIS A 177 13.23 -5.76 8.11
CA HIS A 177 12.63 -6.89 7.39
C HIS A 177 11.61 -7.67 8.23
N ARG A 178 11.99 -8.06 9.45
CA ARG A 178 11.09 -8.83 10.34
C ARG A 178 9.81 -8.07 10.68
N ALA A 179 9.92 -6.76 10.93
CA ALA A 179 8.76 -5.92 11.22
C ALA A 179 7.87 -5.76 9.98
N PHE A 180 8.48 -5.62 8.80
CA PHE A 180 7.77 -5.55 7.53
C PHE A 180 7.03 -6.85 7.20
N GLU A 181 7.67 -8.00 7.36
CA GLU A 181 7.03 -9.30 7.12
C GLU A 181 5.92 -9.60 8.13
N ALA A 182 6.05 -9.13 9.38
CA ALA A 182 4.99 -9.25 10.39
C ALA A 182 3.80 -8.29 10.17
N ALA A 183 3.94 -7.23 9.36
CA ALA A 183 2.87 -6.28 9.09
C ALA A 183 1.79 -6.90 8.20
N ASP A 184 0.56 -6.97 8.71
CA ASP A 184 -0.60 -7.66 8.10
C ASP A 184 -1.76 -6.72 7.80
N THR A 185 -1.55 -5.41 7.95
CA THR A 185 -2.49 -4.36 7.59
C THR A 185 -1.77 -3.23 6.84
N ILE A 186 -2.53 -2.41 6.13
CA ILE A 186 -1.97 -1.22 5.48
C ILE A 186 -1.35 -0.26 6.50
N GLU A 187 -2.00 -0.06 7.63
CA GLU A 187 -1.57 0.86 8.68
C GLU A 187 -0.24 0.39 9.29
N SER A 188 -0.09 -0.92 9.50
CA SER A 188 1.17 -1.49 9.98
C SER A 188 2.26 -1.43 8.92
N ILE A 189 1.95 -1.69 7.64
CA ILE A 189 2.89 -1.49 6.51
C ILE A 189 3.34 -0.02 6.44
N HIS A 190 2.40 0.92 6.48
CA HIS A 190 2.65 2.35 6.51
C HIS A 190 3.56 2.73 7.68
N SER A 191 3.28 2.25 8.89
CA SER A 191 4.09 2.53 10.08
C SER A 191 5.53 2.05 9.95
N VAL A 192 5.73 0.85 9.39
CA VAL A 192 7.07 0.30 9.13
C VAL A 192 7.78 1.07 8.02
N LEU A 193 7.07 1.48 6.96
CA LEU A 193 7.60 2.21 5.81
C LEU A 193 7.96 3.68 6.15
N HIS A 194 7.17 4.34 6.99
CA HIS A 194 7.28 5.75 7.36
C HIS A 194 7.81 5.94 8.78
N ARG A 195 8.95 5.32 9.09
CA ARG A 195 9.55 5.41 10.43
C ARG A 195 9.74 6.88 10.83
N ASN A 196 9.33 7.22 12.05
CA ASN A 196 9.33 8.59 12.60
C ASN A 196 8.43 9.59 11.84
N GLY A 197 7.46 9.10 11.05
CA GLY A 197 6.52 9.95 10.31
C GLY A 197 7.12 10.61 9.06
N SER A 198 8.26 10.14 8.55
CA SER A 198 8.86 10.69 7.33
C SER A 198 8.11 10.23 6.08
N ARG A 199 7.70 11.16 5.22
CA ARG A 199 7.11 10.89 3.90
C ARG A 199 8.14 10.68 2.78
N TYR A 200 9.40 11.00 3.03
CA TYR A 200 10.46 11.06 2.02
C TYR A 200 11.12 9.71 1.74
N HIS A 201 10.33 8.70 1.42
CA HIS A 201 10.81 7.37 1.04
C HIS A 201 10.54 7.09 -0.44
N ALA A 202 11.27 6.16 -1.05
CA ALA A 202 11.12 5.82 -2.48
C ALA A 202 9.67 5.44 -2.85
N ILE A 203 8.93 4.84 -1.89
CA ILE A 203 7.49 4.62 -1.94
C ILE A 203 6.88 5.33 -0.72
N CYS A 204 5.76 6.01 -0.93
CA CYS A 204 5.01 6.73 0.10
C CYS A 204 3.52 6.33 0.06
N LEU A 205 2.97 6.03 1.24
CA LEU A 205 1.58 5.58 1.44
C LEU A 205 0.72 6.60 2.19
N GLU A 206 1.27 7.74 2.59
CA GLU A 206 0.59 8.76 3.41
C GLU A 206 -0.73 9.23 2.78
N ARG A 207 -0.76 9.30 1.44
CA ARG A 207 -1.93 9.72 0.64
C ARG A 207 -2.72 8.55 0.05
N ALA A 208 -2.24 7.31 0.21
CA ALA A 208 -2.79 6.18 -0.53
C ALA A 208 -4.20 5.75 -0.10
N TRP A 209 -4.57 5.97 1.16
CA TRP A 209 -5.90 5.62 1.65
C TRP A 209 -6.84 6.80 1.79
N ASN A 210 -6.31 8.00 2.07
CA ASN A 210 -7.14 9.21 2.16
C ASN A 210 -7.36 9.89 0.80
N ASN A 211 -6.39 9.79 -0.12
CA ASN A 211 -6.43 10.44 -1.43
C ASN A 211 -6.31 9.42 -2.59
N GLY A 212 -6.35 8.13 -2.28
CA GLY A 212 -6.48 7.05 -3.28
C GLY A 212 -5.24 6.72 -4.11
N THR A 213 -4.03 7.20 -3.77
CA THR A 213 -2.82 6.97 -4.58
C THR A 213 -1.55 6.55 -3.82
N ILE A 214 -0.87 5.53 -4.34
CA ILE A 214 0.47 5.11 -3.89
C ILE A 214 1.51 5.94 -4.65
N GLU A 215 2.34 6.68 -3.91
CA GLU A 215 3.31 7.59 -4.51
C GLU A 215 4.70 6.95 -4.60
N PHE A 216 5.24 6.85 -5.81
CA PHE A 216 6.61 6.46 -6.11
C PHE A 216 7.43 7.72 -6.31
N ARG A 217 8.24 8.05 -5.29
CA ARG A 217 8.99 9.29 -5.25
C ARG A 217 10.32 9.20 -5.99
N GLN A 218 10.86 8.00 -6.26
CA GLN A 218 12.23 7.88 -6.76
C GLN A 218 12.41 8.25 -8.25
N GLY A 219 11.33 8.47 -8.99
CA GLY A 219 11.38 8.83 -10.41
C GLY A 219 12.15 10.12 -10.67
N ALA A 220 12.68 10.24 -11.89
CA ALA A 220 13.35 11.43 -12.36
C ALA A 220 12.40 12.27 -13.21
N SER A 221 12.52 13.59 -13.11
CA SER A 221 11.93 14.48 -14.11
C SER A 221 12.61 14.23 -15.44
N LEU A 222 11.81 14.03 -16.47
CA LEU A 222 12.24 13.70 -17.82
C LEU A 222 11.43 14.53 -18.79
N CYS A 223 12.08 15.04 -19.85
CA CYS A 223 11.39 15.61 -20.99
C CYS A 223 11.35 14.64 -22.19
N ASP A 224 11.81 13.41 -21.98
CA ASP A 224 11.83 12.32 -22.96
C ASP A 224 10.71 11.33 -22.58
N ILE A 225 9.72 11.22 -23.46
CA ILE A 225 8.54 10.37 -23.23
C ILE A 225 8.89 8.89 -23.17
N ASP A 226 9.87 8.41 -23.93
CA ASP A 226 10.19 6.98 -24.00
C ASP A 226 10.86 6.54 -22.71
N ARG A 227 11.74 7.39 -22.16
CA ARG A 227 12.34 7.15 -20.84
C ARG A 227 11.30 7.22 -19.71
N LEU A 228 10.37 8.18 -19.79
CA LEU A 228 9.29 8.29 -18.81
C LEU A 228 8.38 7.07 -18.87
N ALA A 229 7.97 6.67 -20.07
CA ALA A 229 7.13 5.49 -20.30
C ALA A 229 7.80 4.23 -19.77
N GLY A 230 9.09 3.99 -20.04
CA GLY A 230 9.80 2.85 -19.49
C GLY A 230 9.80 2.81 -17.95
N TRP A 231 9.88 3.97 -17.28
CA TRP A 231 9.76 4.06 -15.83
C TRP A 231 8.34 3.79 -15.32
N LEU A 232 7.32 4.33 -15.99
CA LEU A 232 5.91 4.10 -15.65
C LEU A 232 5.52 2.64 -15.87
N GLU A 233 5.95 2.03 -16.97
CA GLU A 233 5.71 0.61 -17.27
C GLU A 233 6.42 -0.32 -16.29
N LEU A 234 7.61 0.03 -15.80
CA LEU A 234 8.25 -0.71 -14.71
C LEU A 234 7.37 -0.74 -13.46
N ILE A 235 6.88 0.42 -13.02
CA ILE A 235 6.01 0.51 -11.83
C ILE A 235 4.72 -0.26 -12.07
N HIS A 236 4.08 -0.06 -13.22
CA HIS A 236 2.84 -0.73 -13.59
C HIS A 236 3.02 -2.26 -13.58
N ASN A 237 4.06 -2.76 -14.23
CA ASN A 237 4.37 -4.18 -14.31
C ASN A 237 4.72 -4.80 -12.94
N LEU A 238 5.25 -4.05 -11.97
CA LEU A 238 5.40 -4.55 -10.60
C LEU A 238 4.05 -5.02 -10.04
N PHE A 239 2.99 -4.21 -10.21
CA PHE A 239 1.65 -4.56 -9.74
C PHE A 239 1.05 -5.70 -10.56
N ILE A 240 1.04 -5.59 -11.89
CA ILE A 240 0.47 -6.64 -12.76
C ILE A 240 1.15 -7.99 -12.50
N TYR A 241 2.48 -8.04 -12.45
CA TYR A 241 3.18 -9.30 -12.25
C TYR A 241 2.95 -9.88 -10.85
N SER A 242 2.96 -9.05 -9.81
CA SER A 242 2.71 -9.50 -8.45
C SER A 242 1.29 -10.04 -8.29
N ASP A 243 0.30 -9.37 -8.90
CA ASP A 243 -1.10 -9.77 -8.85
C ASP A 243 -1.36 -11.11 -9.55
N HIS A 244 -0.84 -11.30 -10.76
CA HIS A 244 -1.12 -12.48 -11.57
C HIS A 244 -0.26 -13.70 -11.24
N TYR A 245 0.97 -13.51 -10.78
CA TYR A 245 1.96 -14.60 -10.70
C TYR A 245 2.53 -14.82 -9.30
N ARG A 246 2.24 -13.96 -8.33
CA ARG A 246 2.84 -14.05 -7.00
C ARG A 246 1.83 -14.13 -5.86
N LEU A 247 0.64 -13.57 -6.01
CA LEU A 247 -0.43 -13.69 -5.02
C LEU A 247 -1.23 -14.98 -5.16
N ASP A 248 -1.58 -15.56 -4.02
CA ASP A 248 -2.48 -16.71 -3.93
C ASP A 248 -3.92 -16.22 -3.70
N HIS A 249 -4.59 -15.86 -4.79
CA HIS A 249 -5.99 -15.41 -4.76
C HIS A 249 -6.99 -16.54 -4.45
N ASP A 250 -6.55 -17.80 -4.51
CA ASP A 250 -7.36 -18.96 -4.14
C ASP A 250 -7.24 -19.30 -2.65
N ASN A 251 -6.15 -18.87 -2.02
CA ASN A 251 -5.83 -19.07 -0.62
C ASN A 251 -5.76 -17.75 0.16
N SER A 252 -6.65 -16.80 -0.12
CA SER A 252 -6.96 -15.67 0.78
C SER A 252 -7.65 -16.12 2.08
N GLY A 253 -7.39 -17.37 2.48
CA GLY A 253 -8.18 -18.18 3.38
C GLY A 253 -8.37 -17.58 4.76
N MET A 254 -9.51 -17.92 5.34
CA MET A 254 -9.73 -17.77 6.76
C MET A 254 -8.85 -18.79 7.48
N THR A 255 -8.01 -18.31 8.38
CA THR A 255 -7.29 -19.18 9.29
C THR A 255 -8.19 -19.45 10.49
N VAL A 256 -8.47 -20.73 10.74
CA VAL A 256 -9.18 -21.14 11.95
C VAL A 256 -8.18 -21.13 13.11
N ILE A 257 -8.38 -20.22 14.06
CA ILE A 257 -7.62 -20.17 15.30
C ILE A 257 -8.39 -20.95 16.34
N GLN A 258 -7.76 -21.99 16.89
CA GLN A 258 -8.33 -22.81 17.94
C GLN A 258 -7.84 -22.29 19.30
N SER A 259 -8.74 -22.18 20.29
CA SER A 259 -8.31 -21.92 21.66
C SER A 259 -7.66 -23.17 22.26
N PRO A 260 -6.56 -23.02 23.04
CA PRO A 260 -5.91 -24.15 23.69
C PRO A 260 -6.90 -24.98 24.50
N GLU A 261 -6.78 -26.31 24.52
CA GLU A 261 -7.66 -27.10 25.39
C GLU A 261 -7.43 -26.80 26.88
N ARG A 262 -6.23 -26.31 27.22
CA ARG A 262 -5.85 -25.96 28.58
C ARG A 262 -4.69 -24.95 28.57
N LEU A 263 -4.85 -23.83 29.27
CA LEU A 263 -3.79 -22.82 29.45
C LEU A 263 -2.98 -23.02 30.74
N HIS A 264 -3.62 -23.48 31.81
CA HIS A 264 -3.04 -23.52 33.15
C HIS A 264 -2.98 -24.93 33.74
N ARG A 265 -2.28 -25.09 34.86
CA ARG A 265 -2.16 -26.40 35.54
C ARG A 265 -3.55 -26.95 35.86
N ARG A 266 -3.78 -28.21 35.51
CA ARG A 266 -5.06 -28.91 35.75
C ARG A 266 -5.54 -28.74 37.19
N GLY A 267 -6.80 -28.33 37.35
CA GLY A 267 -7.46 -28.15 38.65
C GLY A 267 -7.00 -26.92 39.45
N SER A 268 -6.16 -26.06 38.87
CA SER A 268 -5.94 -24.72 39.43
C SER A 268 -7.21 -23.89 39.27
N ARG A 269 -7.38 -22.84 40.09
CA ARG A 269 -8.53 -21.94 39.96
C ARG A 269 -8.60 -21.31 38.55
N LEU A 270 -7.47 -20.91 37.98
CA LEU A 270 -7.38 -20.40 36.61
C LEU A 270 -7.79 -21.43 35.56
N ASP A 271 -7.39 -22.70 35.71
CA ASP A 271 -7.88 -23.77 34.84
C ASP A 271 -9.39 -23.94 34.96
N VAL A 272 -9.95 -23.93 36.18
CA VAL A 272 -11.41 -24.00 36.39
C VAL A 272 -12.12 -22.82 35.72
N VAL A 273 -11.66 -21.58 35.93
CA VAL A 273 -12.24 -20.40 35.26
C VAL A 273 -12.16 -20.54 33.74
N TYR A 274 -11.00 -20.93 33.19
CA TYR A 274 -10.81 -21.10 31.76
C TYR A 274 -11.75 -22.14 31.16
N GLN A 275 -11.86 -23.32 31.80
CA GLN A 275 -12.74 -24.39 31.34
C GLN A 275 -14.22 -23.99 31.41
N MET A 276 -14.62 -23.23 32.45
CA MET A 276 -15.98 -22.68 32.54
C MET A 276 -16.26 -21.67 31.44
N CYS A 277 -15.31 -20.80 31.09
CA CYS A 277 -15.52 -19.86 29.98
C CYS A 277 -15.56 -20.55 28.62
N ARG A 278 -14.90 -21.72 28.47
CA ARG A 278 -14.83 -22.48 27.20
C ARG A 278 -16.07 -23.35 26.92
N THR A 279 -17.07 -23.37 27.82
CA THR A 279 -18.35 -24.04 27.54
C THR A 279 -19.21 -23.23 26.58
N ILE A 280 -20.13 -23.89 25.88
CA ILE A 280 -21.10 -23.24 24.98
C ILE A 280 -21.89 -22.19 25.78
N GLY A 281 -21.85 -20.93 25.31
CA GLY A 281 -22.49 -19.79 25.99
C GLY A 281 -21.66 -19.13 27.10
N GLY A 282 -20.44 -19.62 27.37
CA GLY A 282 -19.57 -19.10 28.41
C GLY A 282 -20.08 -19.38 29.83
N ALA A 283 -19.62 -18.57 30.79
CA ALA A 283 -20.06 -18.62 32.17
C ALA A 283 -20.33 -17.22 32.73
N THR A 284 -21.33 -17.11 33.62
CA THR A 284 -21.57 -15.85 34.33
C THR A 284 -20.47 -15.62 35.36
N THR A 285 -20.19 -14.36 35.67
CA THR A 285 -19.27 -14.02 36.76
C THR A 285 -19.70 -14.66 38.07
N ARG A 286 -21.01 -14.77 38.34
CA ARG A 286 -21.54 -15.41 39.54
C ARG A 286 -21.26 -16.91 39.58
N ASP A 287 -21.47 -17.63 38.48
CA ASP A 287 -21.14 -19.06 38.40
C ASP A 287 -19.64 -19.29 38.66
N ILE A 288 -18.79 -18.44 38.09
CA ILE A 288 -17.34 -18.51 38.30
C ILE A 288 -16.99 -18.25 39.77
N MET A 289 -17.64 -17.28 40.41
CA MET A 289 -17.47 -16.99 41.84
C MET A 289 -17.86 -18.20 42.69
N ASP A 290 -19.02 -18.80 42.42
CA ASP A 290 -19.54 -19.96 43.15
C ASP A 290 -18.63 -21.18 43.00
N ALA A 291 -18.10 -21.42 41.79
CA ALA A 291 -17.23 -22.55 41.50
C ALA A 291 -15.82 -22.42 42.10
N THR A 292 -15.34 -21.19 42.35
CA THR A 292 -13.95 -20.94 42.73
C THR A 292 -13.76 -20.32 44.12
N GLY A 293 -14.84 -19.81 44.71
CA GLY A 293 -14.86 -19.06 45.97
C GLY A 293 -14.25 -17.65 45.86
N ASN A 294 -14.11 -17.13 44.64
CA ASN A 294 -13.48 -15.84 44.37
C ASN A 294 -14.48 -14.69 44.39
N THR A 295 -13.99 -13.46 44.57
CA THR A 295 -14.81 -12.25 44.38
C THR A 295 -14.89 -11.88 42.89
N ALA A 296 -15.86 -11.05 42.50
CA ALA A 296 -15.91 -10.49 41.15
C ALA A 296 -14.65 -9.69 40.75
N GLY A 297 -13.93 -9.12 41.73
CA GLY A 297 -12.62 -8.49 41.50
C GLY A 297 -11.54 -9.51 41.13
N ASP A 298 -11.49 -10.62 41.85
CA ASP A 298 -10.56 -11.73 41.57
C ASP A 298 -10.86 -12.39 40.22
N VAL A 299 -12.13 -12.60 39.88
CA VAL A 299 -12.56 -13.11 38.56
C VAL A 299 -12.03 -12.22 37.44
N ARG A 300 -12.22 -10.90 37.53
CA ARG A 300 -11.69 -9.95 36.54
C ARG A 300 -10.17 -10.04 36.40
N ARG A 301 -9.45 -10.15 37.51
CA ARG A 301 -7.99 -10.31 37.50
C ARG A 301 -7.58 -11.61 36.80
N MET A 302 -8.25 -12.73 37.08
CA MET A 302 -7.97 -14.01 36.44
C MET A 302 -8.31 -14.02 34.95
N ILE A 303 -9.39 -13.37 34.52
CA ILE A 303 -9.70 -13.19 33.10
C ILE A 303 -8.64 -12.37 32.39
N SER A 304 -8.14 -11.30 33.02
CA SER A 304 -7.01 -10.54 32.50
C SER A 304 -5.75 -11.39 32.39
N GLU A 305 -5.50 -12.30 33.32
CA GLU A 305 -4.37 -13.23 33.26
C GLU A 305 -4.52 -14.23 32.11
N ILE A 306 -5.70 -14.81 31.92
CA ILE A 306 -6.03 -15.70 30.80
C ILE A 306 -5.86 -14.95 29.46
N ARG A 307 -6.40 -13.73 29.34
CA ARG A 307 -6.31 -12.91 28.12
C ARG A 307 -4.87 -12.56 27.73
N ASN A 308 -3.98 -12.41 28.71
CA ASN A 308 -2.58 -12.06 28.50
C ASN A 308 -1.64 -13.28 28.50
N HIS A 309 -2.18 -14.50 28.49
CA HIS A 309 -1.36 -15.71 28.41
C HIS A 309 -0.69 -15.83 27.03
N ALA A 310 0.56 -16.27 26.97
CA ALA A 310 1.35 -16.31 25.73
C ALA A 310 0.72 -17.17 24.62
N ASP A 311 0.01 -18.24 25.01
CA ASP A 311 -0.66 -19.16 24.09
C ASP A 311 -2.13 -18.78 23.80
N MET A 312 -2.60 -17.62 24.29
CA MET A 312 -3.98 -17.18 24.15
C MET A 312 -4.07 -15.98 23.20
N GLU A 313 -4.85 -16.11 22.14
CA GLU A 313 -5.19 -14.97 21.27
C GLU A 313 -6.28 -14.11 21.94
N THR A 314 -6.15 -12.78 21.84
CA THR A 314 -7.05 -11.85 22.54
C THR A 314 -8.50 -11.97 22.08
N ASP A 315 -8.72 -12.28 20.80
CA ASP A 315 -10.02 -12.36 20.16
C ASP A 315 -10.79 -13.63 20.52
N LEU A 316 -10.11 -14.63 21.09
CA LEU A 316 -10.76 -15.84 21.57
C LEU A 316 -11.53 -15.63 22.87
N LEU A 317 -11.30 -14.53 23.60
CA LEU A 317 -11.96 -14.24 24.89
C LEU A 317 -12.90 -13.03 24.80
N GLU A 318 -14.19 -13.33 24.87
CA GLU A 318 -15.28 -12.37 24.89
C GLU A 318 -15.69 -12.00 26.33
N THR A 319 -16.02 -10.72 26.55
CA THR A 319 -16.69 -10.27 27.78
C THR A 319 -18.17 -10.10 27.49
N LEU A 320 -19.00 -10.89 28.17
CA LEU A 320 -20.45 -10.92 27.98
C LEU A 320 -21.12 -9.89 28.88
N THR A 321 -21.94 -9.04 28.28
CA THR A 321 -22.60 -7.93 28.99
C THR A 321 -23.82 -8.40 29.77
N GLN A 322 -24.37 -7.53 30.63
CA GLN A 322 -25.64 -7.78 31.33
C GLN A 322 -26.78 -8.12 30.36
N GLN A 323 -26.78 -7.49 29.18
CA GLN A 323 -27.78 -7.68 28.15
C GLN A 323 -27.69 -9.06 27.50
N HIS A 324 -26.48 -9.63 27.40
CA HIS A 324 -26.29 -11.01 26.96
C HIS A 324 -27.09 -11.99 27.84
N TYR A 325 -27.22 -11.67 29.14
CA TYR A 325 -27.99 -12.44 30.11
C TYR A 325 -29.38 -11.87 30.39
N ASN A 326 -29.94 -11.06 29.48
CA ASN A 326 -31.26 -10.45 29.59
C ASN A 326 -31.47 -9.52 30.82
N HIS A 327 -30.40 -8.98 31.39
CA HIS A 327 -30.45 -7.95 32.42
C HIS A 327 -30.38 -6.54 31.81
N ARG A 328 -31.04 -5.56 32.44
CA ARG A 328 -30.89 -4.14 32.08
C ARG A 328 -29.67 -3.54 32.76
N TYR A 329 -29.05 -2.58 32.09
CA TYR A 329 -27.94 -1.82 32.66
C TYR A 329 -28.35 -1.18 34.00
N GLY A 330 -27.55 -1.43 35.03
CA GLY A 330 -27.74 -0.88 36.38
C GLY A 330 -28.56 -1.75 37.32
N GLU A 331 -29.14 -2.87 36.86
CA GLU A 331 -29.92 -3.81 37.70
C GLU A 331 -29.09 -4.47 38.80
N SER A 332 -27.78 -4.46 38.65
CA SER A 332 -26.86 -5.09 39.58
C SER A 332 -26.78 -4.47 40.98
N GLY A 333 -27.34 -3.26 41.18
CA GLY A 333 -27.31 -2.59 42.48
C GLY A 333 -25.89 -2.35 43.05
N GLY A 334 -24.87 -2.28 42.18
CA GLY A 334 -23.47 -2.14 42.56
C GLY A 334 -22.69 -3.47 42.66
N ALA A 335 -23.35 -4.61 42.47
CA ALA A 335 -22.67 -5.89 42.24
C ALA A 335 -22.12 -5.95 40.80
N TYR A 336 -20.98 -6.61 40.57
CA TYR A 336 -20.36 -6.68 39.23
C TYR A 336 -20.42 -8.09 38.64
N ASP A 337 -21.51 -8.81 38.92
CA ASP A 337 -21.63 -10.25 38.70
C ASP A 337 -22.78 -10.69 37.78
N LEU A 338 -23.51 -9.73 37.19
CA LEU A 338 -24.58 -9.98 36.21
C LEU A 338 -24.08 -10.06 34.75
N GLY A 339 -22.76 -9.97 34.52
CA GLY A 339 -22.12 -10.24 33.23
C GLY A 339 -21.39 -11.58 33.25
N GLY A 340 -20.57 -11.85 32.24
CA GLY A 340 -19.81 -13.09 32.16
C GLY A 340 -18.68 -13.06 31.14
N TYR A 341 -18.16 -14.23 30.83
CA TYR A 341 -17.05 -14.40 29.90
C TYR A 341 -17.23 -15.68 29.08
N ALA A 342 -16.85 -15.62 27.81
CA ALA A 342 -16.81 -16.77 26.92
C ALA A 342 -15.44 -16.89 26.28
N VAL A 343 -14.95 -18.12 26.14
CA VAL A 343 -13.79 -18.47 25.33
C VAL A 343 -14.30 -19.27 24.15
N HIS A 344 -14.15 -18.72 22.95
CA HIS A 344 -14.49 -19.43 21.73
C HIS A 344 -13.52 -20.60 21.54
N THR A 345 -14.06 -21.79 21.22
CA THR A 345 -13.23 -22.96 20.89
C THR A 345 -12.46 -22.75 19.61
N GLU A 346 -13.09 -22.04 18.67
CA GLU A 346 -12.52 -21.63 17.41
C GLU A 346 -13.04 -20.25 17.01
N ILE A 347 -12.19 -19.46 16.37
CA ILE A 347 -12.61 -18.28 15.61
C ILE A 347 -12.02 -18.40 14.22
N GLU A 348 -12.75 -17.88 13.25
CA GLU A 348 -12.22 -17.73 11.91
C GLU A 348 -11.64 -16.32 11.79
N ARG A 349 -10.32 -16.22 11.57
CA ARG A 349 -9.63 -14.96 11.32
C ARG A 349 -9.34 -14.89 9.82
N GLY A 350 -9.85 -13.88 9.13
CA GLY A 350 -9.41 -13.61 7.76
C GLY A 350 -7.89 -13.37 7.76
N ASN A 351 -7.16 -13.97 6.83
CA ASN A 351 -5.76 -13.61 6.62
C ASN A 351 -5.72 -12.10 6.30
N GLY A 352 -5.10 -11.30 7.17
CA GLY A 352 -5.13 -9.83 7.09
C GLY A 352 -4.72 -9.27 5.73
N ILE A 353 -3.87 -10.02 5.00
CA ILE A 353 -3.51 -9.76 3.61
C ILE A 353 -3.55 -11.03 2.76
N THR A 354 -3.85 -10.89 1.46
CA THR A 354 -3.64 -11.94 0.45
C THR A 354 -2.19 -12.44 0.51
N GLN A 355 -2.03 -13.75 0.67
CA GLN A 355 -0.72 -14.37 0.82
C GLN A 355 -0.02 -14.52 -0.52
N LEU A 356 1.29 -14.74 -0.47
CA LEU A 356 2.04 -15.16 -1.64
C LEU A 356 1.77 -16.64 -1.94
N LEU A 357 1.87 -17.01 -3.22
CA LEU A 357 2.00 -18.38 -3.65
C LEU A 357 3.23 -19.04 -2.98
N PRO A 358 3.20 -20.36 -2.73
CA PRO A 358 4.33 -21.07 -2.14
C PRO A 358 5.55 -21.04 -3.06
N ASP A 359 6.76 -21.18 -2.50
CA ASP A 359 8.05 -21.05 -3.20
C ASP A 359 8.17 -21.88 -4.49
N ASN A 360 7.52 -23.04 -4.54
CA ASN A 360 7.54 -23.92 -5.72
C ASN A 360 6.56 -23.50 -6.84
N ARG A 361 5.74 -22.46 -6.61
CA ARG A 361 4.74 -21.93 -7.54
C ARG A 361 4.86 -20.42 -7.76
N ILE A 362 5.49 -19.69 -6.84
CA ILE A 362 5.60 -18.23 -6.92
C ILE A 362 6.43 -17.80 -8.13
N GLY A 363 5.96 -16.77 -8.84
CA GLY A 363 6.68 -16.15 -9.94
C GLY A 363 8.00 -15.50 -9.51
N GLN A 364 8.81 -15.09 -10.48
CA GLN A 364 10.13 -14.50 -10.24
C GLN A 364 10.06 -13.21 -9.40
N THR A 365 11.01 -13.00 -8.52
CA THR A 365 11.04 -11.78 -7.68
C THR A 365 11.57 -10.55 -8.43
N SER A 366 12.30 -10.76 -9.53
CA SER A 366 12.90 -9.69 -10.36
C SER A 366 11.90 -8.57 -10.69
N ILE A 367 12.33 -7.31 -10.61
CA ILE A 367 11.54 -6.15 -11.01
C ILE A 367 11.24 -6.12 -12.52
N PHE A 368 12.04 -6.82 -13.32
CA PHE A 368 11.88 -6.93 -14.77
C PHE A 368 11.06 -8.15 -15.20
N ALA A 369 10.56 -8.95 -14.24
CA ALA A 369 9.78 -10.14 -14.58
C ALA A 369 8.54 -9.73 -15.40
N ASN A 370 8.42 -10.30 -16.61
CA ASN A 370 7.37 -10.00 -17.59
C ASN A 370 7.30 -8.55 -18.09
N LEU A 371 8.33 -7.74 -17.86
CA LEU A 371 8.45 -6.43 -18.51
C LEU A 371 8.73 -6.64 -20.00
N ASP A 372 8.09 -5.87 -20.87
CA ASP A 372 8.32 -5.96 -22.30
C ASP A 372 9.72 -5.44 -22.68
N ASP A 373 10.24 -5.93 -23.81
CA ASP A 373 11.60 -5.62 -24.26
C ASP A 373 11.78 -4.12 -24.54
N ALA A 374 10.76 -3.42 -25.06
CA ALA A 374 10.88 -2.00 -25.38
C ALA A 374 11.02 -1.16 -24.10
N SER A 375 10.21 -1.44 -23.07
CA SER A 375 10.34 -0.81 -21.75
C SER A 375 11.67 -1.15 -21.09
N PHE A 376 12.12 -2.40 -21.18
CA PHE A 376 13.41 -2.83 -20.66
C PHE A 376 14.59 -2.12 -21.35
N GLU A 377 14.54 -1.99 -22.67
CA GLU A 377 15.54 -1.29 -23.48
C GLU A 377 15.59 0.20 -23.12
N ALA A 378 14.44 0.86 -22.95
CA ALA A 378 14.36 2.27 -22.54
C ALA A 378 15.03 2.51 -21.17
N LEU A 379 14.80 1.62 -20.19
CA LEU A 379 15.46 1.67 -18.88
C LEU A 379 16.96 1.39 -18.99
N THR A 380 17.35 0.43 -19.84
CA THR A 380 18.73 0.01 -20.02
C THR A 380 19.56 1.07 -20.72
N ALA A 381 19.00 1.78 -21.70
CA ALA A 381 19.66 2.89 -22.39
C ALA A 381 20.19 3.93 -21.38
N ARG A 382 19.38 4.27 -20.37
CA ARG A 382 19.80 5.18 -19.29
C ARG A 382 20.94 4.64 -18.44
N ARG A 383 20.91 3.34 -18.10
CA ARG A 383 21.98 2.68 -17.36
C ARG A 383 23.30 2.73 -18.15
N LEU A 384 23.24 2.48 -19.46
CA LEU A 384 24.41 2.55 -20.34
C LEU A 384 24.98 3.97 -20.43
N GLU A 385 24.12 4.99 -20.59
CA GLU A 385 24.57 6.39 -20.56
C GLU A 385 25.29 6.75 -19.26
N ARG A 386 24.85 6.21 -18.12
CA ARG A 386 25.51 6.45 -16.84
C ARG A 386 26.89 5.81 -16.76
N ILE A 387 27.05 4.61 -17.32
CA ILE A 387 28.33 3.92 -17.42
C ILE A 387 29.28 4.70 -18.33
N GLU A 388 28.79 5.13 -19.50
CA GLU A 388 29.57 5.93 -20.46
C GLU A 388 30.03 7.27 -19.86
N ARG A 389 29.17 7.91 -19.05
CA ARG A 389 29.50 9.15 -18.33
C ARG A 389 30.33 8.92 -17.06
N GLY A 390 30.66 7.68 -16.71
CA GLY A 390 31.43 7.34 -15.50
C GLY A 390 30.69 7.59 -14.17
N THR A 391 29.36 7.75 -14.21
CA THR A 391 28.50 7.96 -13.02
C THR A 391 27.93 6.66 -12.44
N LEU A 392 28.27 5.54 -13.07
CA LEU A 392 27.97 4.18 -12.62
C LEU A 392 29.14 3.28 -13.04
N SER A 393 29.63 2.42 -12.13
CA SER A 393 30.62 1.39 -12.44
C SER A 393 29.93 0.10 -12.89
N LEU A 394 30.59 -0.66 -13.77
CA LEU A 394 30.18 -2.01 -14.17
C LEU A 394 30.27 -3.01 -13.02
#